data_AF-A0A1G1P4H1-F1
#
_entry.id   AF-A0A1G1P4H1-F1
#
_cell.length_a   1.000
_cell.length_b   1.000
_cell.length_c   1.000
_cell.angle_alpha   90.00
_cell.angle_beta   90.00
_cell.angle_gamma   90.00
#
_symmetry.space_group_name_H-M   'P 1'
#
loop_
_entity.id
_entity.type
_entity.pdbx_description
1 polymer ?
#
loop_
_entity_poly.entity_id
_entity_poly.type
_entity_poly.pdbx_seq_one_letter_code
_entity_poly.pdbx_strand_id
1 'polypeptide(L)' 'MVLTIVGPSAVIAAIGFASIRALGRNPSAAPKILPAMIVSLVFAEAVAIIGLLVLFHLFG' A
#
# COMPACT_ATOMS: atom_id res chain seq x y z
N MET A 1 -0.09 -15.28 9.37
CA MET A 1 0.75 -14.07 9.48
C MET A 1 1.55 -13.77 8.22
N VAL A 2 2.33 -14.71 7.67
CA VAL A 2 3.18 -14.40 6.48
C VAL A 2 2.34 -13.94 5.29
N LEU A 3 1.24 -14.63 4.95
CA LEU A 3 0.36 -14.22 3.85
C LEU A 3 -0.29 -12.84 4.05
N THR A 4 -0.69 -12.50 5.28
CA THR A 4 -1.33 -11.22 5.60
C THR A 4 -0.35 -10.05 5.61
N ILE A 5 0.96 -10.31 5.62
CA ILE A 5 2.01 -9.30 5.62
C ILE A 5 2.62 -9.13 4.23
N VAL A 6 2.94 -10.24 3.55
CA VAL A 6 3.67 -10.21 2.27
C VAL A 6 2.85 -9.54 1.17
N GLY A 7 1.54 -9.81 1.09
CA GLY A 7 0.67 -9.20 0.08
C GLY A 7 0.65 -7.67 0.17
N PRO A 8 0.23 -7.09 1.31
CA PRO A 8 0.22 -5.64 1.51
C PRO A 8 1.62 -5.01 1.35
N SER A 9 2.66 -5.65 1.88
CA SER A 9 4.05 -5.17 1.75
C SER A 9 4.49 -5.05 0.29
N ALA A 10 4.12 -6.02 -0.55
CA ALA A 10 4.45 -5.99 -1.98
C ALA A 10 3.72 -4.85 -2.70
N VAL A 11 2.44 -4.62 -2.37
CA VAL A 11 1.64 -3.52 -2.93
C VAL A 11 2.22 -2.16 -2.51
N ILE A 12 2.57 -1.99 -1.24
CA ILE A 12 3.21 -0.78 -0.70
C ILE A 12 4.54 -0.52 -1.41
N ALA A 13 5.39 -1.55 -1.56
CA ALA A 13 6.66 -1.43 -2.25
C ALA A 13 6.49 -1.01 -3.72
N ALA A 14 5.53 -1.61 -4.43
CA ALA A 14 5.25 -1.27 -5.82
C ALA A 14 4.75 0.18 -5.98
N ILE A 15 3.82 0.62 -5.12
CA ILE A 15 3.27 1.98 -5.13
C ILE A 15 4.38 3.00 -4.83
N GLY A 16 5.18 2.75 -3.79
CA GLY A 16 6.29 3.63 -3.39
C GLY A 16 7.31 3.77 -4.52
N PHE A 17 7.74 2.64 -5.10
CA PHE A 17 8.68 2.63 -6.22
C PHE A 17 8.15 3.39 -7.44
N ALA A 18 6.90 3.13 -7.85
CA ALA A 18 6.28 3.79 -8.99
C ALA A 18 6.14 5.31 -8.77
N SER A 19 5.72 5.71 -7.55
CA SER A 19 5.55 7.12 -7.18
C SER A 19 6.88 7.87 -7.20
N ILE A 20 7.93 7.31 -6.59
CA ILE A 20 9.27 7.91 -6.58
C ILE A 20 9.81 8.03 -8.01
N ARG A 21 9.66 6.99 -8.83
CA ARG A 21 10.13 7.00 -10.22
C ARG A 21 9.37 8.00 -11.09
N ALA A 22 8.07 8.16 -10.89
CA ALA A 22 7.25 9.15 -11.59
C ALA A 22 7.63 10.59 -11.19
N LEU A 23 7.80 10.84 -9.88
CA LEU A 23 8.23 12.14 -9.35
C LEU A 23 9.64 12.51 -9.83
N GLY A 24 10.57 11.55 -9.86
CA GLY A 24 11.92 11.77 -10.38
C GLY A 24 11.95 12.15 -11.87
N ARG A 25 10.95 11.72 -12.66
CA ARG A 25 10.80 12.12 -14.07
C ARG A 25 10.11 13.47 -14.25
N ASN A 26 9.20 13.84 -13.35
CA ASN A 26 8.48 15.11 -13.38
C ASN A 26 8.08 15.57 -11.98
N PRO A 27 8.89 16.39 -11.29
CA PRO A 27 8.59 16.88 -9.95
C PRO A 27 7.29 17.69 -9.86
N SER A 28 6.90 18.40 -10.94
CA SER A 28 5.67 19.19 -10.98
C SER A 28 4.39 18.35 -10.96
N ALA A 29 4.49 17.03 -11.15
CA ALA A 29 3.35 16.11 -11.05
C ALA A 29 2.99 15.72 -9.59
N ALA A 30 3.78 16.16 -8.59
CA ALA A 30 3.57 15.83 -7.18
C ALA A 30 2.13 16.08 -6.66
N PRO A 31 1.44 17.19 -6.99
CA PRO A 31 0.08 17.44 -6.51
C PRO A 31 -0.94 16.40 -6.99
N LYS A 32 -0.64 15.66 -8.06
CA LYS A 32 -1.51 14.61 -8.61
C LYS A 32 -1.10 13.22 -8.12
N ILE A 33 0.20 12.97 -7.99
CA ILE A 33 0.74 11.65 -7.60
C ILE A 33 0.55 11.40 -6.10
N LEU A 34 0.86 12.37 -5.25
CA LEU A 34 0.82 12.16 -3.79
C LEU A 34 -0.57 11.77 -3.27
N PRO A 35 -1.68 12.44 -3.67
CA PRO A 35 -3.01 12.03 -3.21
C PRO A 35 -3.37 10.61 -3.67
N ALA A 36 -3.10 10.27 -4.93
CA ALA A 36 -3.37 8.94 -5.47
C ALA A 36 -2.55 7.85 -4.76
N MET A 37 -1.27 8.13 -4.48
CA MET A 37 -0.38 7.26 -3.71
C MET A 37 -0.93 7.03 -2.30
N ILE A 38 -1.30 8.09 -1.58
CA ILE A 38 -1.83 8.01 -0.22
C ILE A 38 -3.12 7.18 -0.19
N VAL A 39 -4.08 7.46 -1.09
CA VAL A 39 -5.32 6.69 -1.17
C VAL A 39 -5.03 5.20 -1.41
N SER A 40 -4.11 4.89 -2.33
CA SER A 40 -3.75 3.51 -2.66
C SER A 40 -3.10 2.78 -1.46
N LEU A 41 -2.22 3.47 -0.72
CA LEU A 41 -1.59 2.92 0.49
C LEU A 41 -2.61 2.70 1.60
N VAL A 42 -3.53 3.63 1.83
CA VAL A 42 -4.62 3.47 2.81
C VAL A 42 -5.48 2.26 2.49
N PHE A 43 -5.81 2.03 1.21
CA PHE A 43 -6.54 0.82 0.80
C PHE A 43 -5.73 -0.46 1.04
N ALA A 44 -4.42 -0.46 0.74
CA ALA A 44 -3.56 -1.61 0.99
C ALA A 44 -3.50 -1.97 2.49
N GLU A 45 -3.37 -0.95 3.35
CA GLU A 45 -3.40 -1.11 4.81
C GLU A 45 -4.77 -1.59 5.32
N ALA A 46 -5.87 -1.07 4.78
CA ALA A 46 -7.21 -1.51 5.16
C ALA A 46 -7.42 -3.01 4.88
N VAL A 47 -6.97 -3.49 3.72
CA VAL A 47 -7.01 -4.92 3.38
C VAL A 47 -6.13 -5.75 4.31
N ALA A 48 -4.94 -5.24 4.66
CA ALA A 48 -4.03 -5.89 5.61
C ALA A 48 -4.68 -6.09 6.99
N ILE A 49 -5.30 -5.03 7.51
CA ILE A 49 -5.98 -5.05 8.82
C ILE A 49 -7.17 -6.01 8.80
N ILE A 50 -8.01 -5.97 7.76
CA ILE A 50 -9.14 -6.90 7.63
C ILE A 50 -8.63 -8.36 7.58
N GLY A 51 -7.58 -8.62 6.80
CA GLY A 51 -6.97 -9.95 6.72
C GLY A 51 -6.42 -10.43 8.07
N LEU A 52 -5.81 -9.54 8.85
CA LEU A 52 -5.33 -9.85 10.20
C LEU A 52 -6.48 -10.12 11.18
N LEU A 53 -7.57 -9.35 11.12
CA LEU A 53 -8.76 -9.55 11.95
C LEU A 53 -9.42 -10.90 11.67
N VAL A 54 -9.58 -11.27 10.40
CA VAL A 54 -10.13 -12.58 10.02
C VAL A 54 -9.21 -13.71 10.51
N LEU A 55 -7.90 -13.55 10.36
CA LEU A 55 -6.92 -14.53 10.85
C LEU A 55 -7.03 -14.69 12.38
N PHE A 56 -7.12 -13.59 13.12
CA PHE A 56 -7.28 -13.62 14.58
C PHE A 56 -8.62 -14.24 14.98
N HIS A 57 -9.71 -13.97 14.26
CA HIS A 57 -11.00 -14.55 14.57
C HIS A 57 -11.05 -16.07 14.30
N LEU A 58 -10.30 -16.57 13.32
CA LEU A 58 -10.32 -17.99 12.95
C LEU A 58 -9.40 -18.86 13.83
N PHE A 59 -8.31 -18.29 14.35
CA PHE A 59 -7.26 -19.04 15.07
C PHE A 59 -6.95 -18.50 16.48
N GLY A 60 -7.66 -17.47 16.92
CA GLY A 60 -7.52 -16.83 18.24
C GLY A 60 -8.56 -17.29 19.24
#